data_AF-A0A258Y704-F1
#
_entry.id   AF-A0A258Y704-F1
#
_cell.length_a   1.000
_cell.length_b   1.000
_cell.length_c   1.000
_cell.angle_alpha   90.00
_cell.angle_beta   90.00
_cell.angle_gamma   90.00
#
_symmetry.space_group_name_H-M   'P 1'
#
loop_
_entity.id
_entity.type
_entity.pdbx_description
1 polymer ?
#
loop_
_entity_poly.entity_id
_entity_poly.type
_entity_poly.pdbx_seq_one_letter_code
_entity_poly.pdbx_strand_id
1 'polypeptide(L)'
;MSKAKVRLSAKEQELVVNADWILTKNAIIQKVYSFFGQICETYQAQVQANPILANDPVFAIAPKISKGDQYEGLPWVMLDYPRVFSVQDAFAIRTFFWWGNQMSITLQLQGKYQQFYSNAIQQYFSLRAGNPHAQYPWYVC
;
A
#
# COMPACT_ATOMS: atom_id res chain seq x y z
N MET A 1 -41.03 13.62 -20.54
CA MET A 1 -39.86 12.94 -19.94
C MET A 1 -40.31 12.27 -18.65
N SER A 2 -40.19 10.95 -18.55
CA SER A 2 -40.48 10.21 -17.32
C SER A 2 -39.49 10.64 -16.23
N LYS A 3 -39.97 11.20 -15.12
CA LYS A 3 -39.13 11.49 -13.95
C LYS A 3 -38.68 10.15 -13.36
N ALA A 4 -37.38 9.85 -13.45
CA ALA A 4 -36.81 8.72 -12.73
C ALA A 4 -37.15 8.86 -11.24
N LYS A 5 -37.89 7.88 -10.68
CA LYS A 5 -38.17 7.80 -9.24
C LYS A 5 -36.90 7.31 -8.54
N VAL A 6 -35.99 8.23 -8.23
CA VAL A 6 -34.85 7.94 -7.37
C VAL A 6 -35.40 7.64 -5.97
N ARG A 7 -35.34 6.37 -5.54
CA ARG A 7 -35.73 5.94 -4.20
C ARG A 7 -34.52 5.27 -3.55
N LEU A 8 -34.16 5.73 -2.36
CA LEU A 8 -33.16 5.09 -1.52
C LEU A 8 -33.77 3.84 -0.87
N SER A 9 -33.00 2.77 -0.82
CA SER A 9 -33.28 1.61 0.03
C SER A 9 -33.30 2.02 1.52
N ALA A 10 -33.87 1.19 2.39
CA ALA A 10 -33.88 1.45 3.83
C ALA A 10 -32.45 1.66 4.39
N LYS A 11 -31.47 0.90 3.89
CA LYS A 11 -30.08 1.03 4.34
C LYS A 11 -29.44 2.34 3.86
N GLU A 12 -29.69 2.74 2.62
CA GLU A 12 -29.19 4.02 2.12
C GLU A 12 -29.83 5.21 2.83
N GLN A 13 -31.12 5.11 3.21
CA GLN A 13 -31.78 6.12 4.04
C GLN A 13 -31.15 6.22 5.43
N GLU A 14 -30.82 5.10 6.06
CA GLU A 14 -30.10 5.08 7.33
C GLU A 14 -28.72 5.74 7.20
N LEU A 15 -27.96 5.39 6.15
CA LEU A 15 -26.61 5.92 5.95
C LEU A 15 -26.58 7.40 5.57
N VAL A 16 -27.54 7.89 4.77
CA VAL A 16 -27.54 9.29 4.32
C VAL A 16 -27.86 10.28 5.44
N VAL A 17 -28.61 9.85 6.47
CA VAL A 17 -28.94 10.69 7.63
C VAL A 17 -27.97 10.51 8.80
N ASN A 18 -27.08 9.51 8.73
CA ASN A 18 -26.11 9.22 9.78
C ASN A 18 -24.72 9.75 9.41
N ALA A 19 -24.41 10.97 9.86
CA ALA A 19 -23.10 11.58 9.64
C ALA A 19 -21.96 10.85 10.37
N ASP A 20 -22.24 10.17 11.48
CA ASP A 20 -21.21 9.49 12.29
C ASP A 20 -20.49 8.42 11.47
N TRP A 21 -21.18 7.74 10.56
CA TRP A 21 -20.55 6.80 9.63
C TRP A 21 -19.40 7.43 8.84
N ILE A 22 -19.62 8.62 8.29
CA ILE A 22 -18.61 9.35 7.51
C ILE A 22 -17.48 9.85 8.41
N LEU A 23 -17.81 10.35 9.61
CA LEU A 23 -16.82 10.81 10.57
C LEU A 23 -15.92 9.68 11.07
N THR A 24 -16.49 8.52 11.38
CA THR A 24 -15.76 7.31 11.75
C THR A 24 -14.86 6.82 10.62
N LYS A 25 -15.36 6.79 9.37
CA LYS A 25 -14.54 6.48 8.18
C LYS A 25 -13.32 7.40 8.10
N ASN A 26 -13.55 8.71 8.20
CA ASN A 26 -12.48 9.70 8.12
C ASN A 26 -11.46 9.51 9.24
N ALA A 27 -11.91 9.25 10.48
CA ALA A 27 -11.02 9.02 11.61
C ALA A 27 -10.15 7.77 11.42
N ILE A 28 -10.70 6.67 10.89
CA ILE A 28 -9.94 5.46 10.59
C ILE A 28 -8.89 5.73 9.50
N ILE A 29 -9.26 6.42 8.42
CA ILE A 29 -8.31 6.77 7.36
C ILE A 29 -7.17 7.64 7.89
N GLN A 30 -7.44 8.58 8.80
CA GLN A 30 -6.38 9.37 9.43
C GLN A 30 -5.45 8.52 10.30
N LYS A 31 -5.98 7.56 11.07
CA LYS A 31 -5.14 6.63 11.84
C LYS A 31 -4.24 5.78 10.94
N VAL A 32 -4.76 5.25 9.84
CA VAL A 32 -3.98 4.51 8.86
C VAL A 32 -2.91 5.39 8.22
N TYR A 33 -3.24 6.63 7.86
CA TYR A 33 -2.29 7.58 7.29
C TYR A 33 -1.12 7.87 8.26
N SER A 34 -1.42 8.14 9.54
CA SER A 34 -0.39 8.34 10.57
C SER A 34 0.45 7.08 10.80
N PHE A 35 -0.18 5.91 10.81
CA PHE A 35 0.52 4.63 10.92
C PHE A 35 1.48 4.39 9.75
N PHE A 36 1.09 4.75 8.52
CA PHE A 36 1.98 4.68 7.36
C PHE A 36 3.14 5.67 7.47
N GLY A 37 2.96 6.81 8.12
CA GLY A 37 4.05 7.71 8.50
C GLY A 37 5.10 7.01 9.38
N GLN A 38 4.66 6.29 10.41
CA GLN A 38 5.56 5.54 11.31
C GLN A 38 6.27 4.38 10.60
N ILE A 39 5.58 3.68 9.70
CA ILE A 39 6.20 2.65 8.85
C ILE A 39 7.28 3.28 7.95
N CYS A 40 6.99 4.44 7.38
CA CYS A 40 7.94 5.17 6.56
C CYS A 40 9.20 5.54 7.34
N GLU A 41 9.05 6.07 8.56
CA GLU A 41 10.19 6.36 9.45
C GLU A 41 11.03 5.10 9.72
N THR A 42 10.37 3.95 9.92
CA THR A 42 11.05 2.66 10.10
C THR A 42 11.86 2.26 8.86
N TYR A 43 11.27 2.38 7.66
CA TYR A 43 11.98 2.08 6.41
C TYR A 43 13.17 3.02 6.20
N GLN A 44 13.00 4.32 6.47
CA GLN A 44 14.08 5.29 6.35
C GLN A 44 15.22 4.98 7.31
N ALA A 45 14.92 4.63 8.57
CA ALA A 45 15.94 4.22 9.53
C ALA A 45 16.71 2.97 9.08
N GLN A 46 16.02 1.97 8.52
CA GLN A 46 16.65 0.76 7.99
C GLN A 46 17.56 1.05 6.79
N VAL A 47 17.13 1.95 5.90
CA VAL A 47 17.94 2.40 4.76
C VAL A 47 19.20 3.11 5.25
N GLN A 48 19.06 4.06 6.18
CA GLN A 48 20.20 4.82 6.72
C GLN A 48 21.19 3.94 7.48
N ALA A 49 20.72 2.89 8.16
CA ALA A 49 21.57 1.93 8.84
C ALA A 49 22.36 1.01 7.88
N ASN A 50 22.01 0.97 6.59
CA ASN A 50 22.69 0.17 5.59
C ASN A 50 23.42 1.06 4.57
N PRO A 51 24.76 1.18 4.62
CA PRO A 51 25.51 2.05 3.72
C PRO A 51 25.31 1.78 2.22
N ILE A 52 24.98 0.54 1.83
CA ILE A 52 24.70 0.21 0.43
C ILE A 52 23.37 0.84 0.00
N LEU A 53 22.33 0.70 0.82
CA LEU A 53 21.02 1.28 0.53
C LEU A 53 21.02 2.81 0.66
N ALA A 54 21.71 3.34 1.67
CA ALA A 54 21.81 4.78 1.93
C ALA A 54 22.48 5.55 0.77
N ASN A 55 23.39 4.91 0.04
CA ASN A 55 24.08 5.50 -1.11
C ASN A 55 23.41 5.20 -2.46
N ASP A 56 22.34 4.40 -2.48
CA ASP A 56 21.63 4.08 -3.72
C ASP A 56 20.63 5.20 -4.09
N PRO A 57 20.72 5.79 -5.31
CA PRO A 57 19.84 6.86 -5.75
C PRO A 57 18.35 6.56 -5.67
N VAL A 58 17.93 5.28 -5.70
CA VAL A 58 16.50 4.93 -5.61
C VAL A 58 15.89 5.30 -4.25
N PHE A 59 16.71 5.30 -3.19
CA PHE A 59 16.30 5.67 -1.83
C PHE A 59 16.49 7.17 -1.52
N ALA A 60 17.15 7.92 -2.40
CA ALA A 60 17.20 9.38 -2.30
C ALA A 60 15.85 10.04 -2.66
N ILE A 61 14.97 9.31 -3.36
CA ILE A 61 13.63 9.79 -3.69
C ILE A 61 12.76 9.74 -2.44
N ALA A 62 12.20 10.90 -2.09
CA ALA A 62 11.36 11.02 -0.92
C ALA A 62 10.15 10.05 -0.96
N PRO A 63 9.78 9.46 0.19
CA PRO A 63 8.59 8.63 0.32
C PRO A 63 7.33 9.39 -0.07
N LYS A 64 6.27 8.69 -0.50
CA LYS A 64 4.95 9.29 -0.71
C LYS A 64 3.85 8.44 -0.11
N ILE A 65 3.00 9.08 0.68
CA ILE A 65 1.72 8.55 1.11
C ILE A 65 0.61 9.18 0.27
N SER A 66 -0.21 8.34 -0.35
CA SER A 66 -1.39 8.72 -1.13
C SER A 66 -2.63 8.09 -0.50
N LYS A 67 -3.79 8.70 -0.69
CA LYS A 67 -5.08 8.13 -0.27
C LYS A 67 -6.17 8.49 -1.27
N GLY A 68 -7.23 7.69 -1.30
CA GLY A 68 -8.41 7.93 -2.12
C GLY A 68 -9.62 7.15 -1.62
N ASP A 69 -10.76 7.39 -2.24
CA ASP A 69 -12.06 6.81 -1.86
C ASP A 69 -12.65 5.87 -2.93
N GLN A 70 -11.93 5.59 -4.01
CA GLN A 70 -12.49 4.98 -5.24
C GLN A 70 -11.66 3.83 -5.82
N TYR A 71 -10.85 3.13 -5.01
CA TYR A 71 -10.24 1.89 -5.48
C TYR A 71 -11.30 0.78 -5.39
N GLU A 72 -11.83 0.37 -6.55
CA GLU A 72 -13.00 -0.50 -6.66
C GLU A 72 -14.19 -0.01 -5.80
N GLY A 73 -14.35 1.32 -5.71
CA GLY A 73 -15.41 1.96 -4.93
C GLY A 73 -15.17 2.02 -3.42
N LEU A 74 -13.97 1.64 -2.94
CA LEU A 74 -13.63 1.62 -1.51
C LEU A 74 -12.45 2.56 -1.18
N PRO A 75 -12.40 3.07 0.07
CA PRO A 75 -11.26 3.85 0.56
C PRO A 75 -9.95 3.07 0.63
N TRP A 76 -8.85 3.78 0.43
CA TRP A 76 -7.52 3.21 0.47
C TRP A 76 -6.45 4.22 0.89
N VAL A 77 -5.34 3.71 1.41
CA VAL A 77 -4.12 4.46 1.72
C VAL A 77 -2.92 3.67 1.20
N MET A 78 -1.93 4.35 0.65
CA MET A 78 -0.77 3.74 -0.01
C MET A 78 0.49 4.51 0.36
N LEU A 79 1.51 3.83 0.86
CA LEU A 79 2.86 4.32 1.03
C LEU A 79 3.75 3.64 -0.01
N ASP A 80 4.48 4.44 -0.79
CA ASP A 80 5.55 3.95 -1.67
C ASP A 80 6.90 4.53 -1.20
N TYR A 81 7.84 3.66 -0.81
CA TYR A 81 9.24 4.04 -0.51
C TYR A 81 10.19 2.81 -0.55
N PRO A 82 11.18 2.75 -1.46
CA PRO A 82 11.48 3.73 -2.52
C PRO A 82 10.32 3.79 -3.53
N ARG A 83 10.35 4.77 -4.44
CA ARG A 83 9.22 5.01 -5.35
C ARG A 83 9.63 5.44 -6.75
N VAL A 84 10.51 4.66 -7.37
CA VAL A 84 10.93 4.87 -8.77
C VAL A 84 9.81 4.37 -9.68
N PHE A 85 9.28 5.26 -10.52
CA PHE A 85 8.31 4.92 -11.55
C PHE A 85 8.61 5.70 -12.83
N SER A 86 8.85 4.98 -13.92
CA SER A 86 8.92 5.51 -15.28
C SER A 86 8.11 4.61 -16.22
N VAL A 87 8.12 4.91 -17.52
CA VAL A 87 7.45 4.05 -18.52
C VAL A 87 8.14 2.68 -18.61
N GLN A 88 9.46 2.63 -18.45
CA GLN A 88 10.27 1.43 -18.66
C GLN A 88 10.63 0.71 -17.37
N ASP A 89 10.80 1.45 -16.27
CA ASP A 89 11.37 0.95 -15.02
C ASP A 89 10.47 1.28 -13.82
N ALA A 90 10.35 0.32 -12.90
CA ALA A 90 9.71 0.54 -11.62
C ALA A 90 10.53 -0.12 -10.51
N PHE A 91 10.66 0.58 -9.38
CA PHE A 91 11.13 0.02 -8.12
C PHE A 91 10.37 0.72 -7.00
N ALA A 92 9.42 0.00 -6.41
CA ALA A 92 8.73 0.44 -5.22
C ALA A 92 8.55 -0.67 -4.19
N ILE A 93 8.68 -0.30 -2.91
CA ILE A 93 8.08 -1.08 -1.82
C ILE A 93 6.80 -0.36 -1.44
N ARG A 94 5.68 -1.03 -1.73
CA ARG A 94 4.33 -0.49 -1.53
C ARG A 94 3.71 -1.10 -0.29
N THR A 95 3.42 -0.27 0.70
CA THR A 95 2.49 -0.63 1.79
C THR A 95 1.12 -0.11 1.41
N PHE A 96 0.13 -0.99 1.33
CA PHE A 96 -1.21 -0.67 0.86
C PHE A 96 -2.25 -1.10 1.89
N PHE A 97 -3.18 -0.22 2.22
CA PHE A 97 -4.36 -0.48 3.02
C PHE A 97 -5.58 -0.30 2.13
N TRP A 98 -6.41 -1.34 2.06
CA TRP A 98 -7.67 -1.32 1.33
C TRP A 98 -8.82 -1.58 2.29
N TRP A 99 -9.71 -0.59 2.43
CA TRP A 99 -10.82 -0.65 3.37
C TRP A 99 -11.69 -1.89 3.13
N GLY A 100 -12.04 -2.59 4.21
CA GLY A 100 -12.90 -3.77 4.16
C GLY A 100 -12.26 -5.00 3.51
N ASN A 101 -10.98 -4.92 3.11
CA ASN A 101 -10.25 -6.01 2.49
C ASN A 101 -8.99 -6.31 3.30
N GLN A 102 -7.83 -5.85 2.83
CA GLN A 102 -6.53 -6.27 3.34
C GLN A 102 -5.54 -5.11 3.47
N MET A 103 -4.47 -5.40 4.19
CA MET A 103 -3.25 -4.62 4.18
C MET A 103 -2.14 -5.49 3.62
N SER A 104 -1.31 -4.95 2.73
CA SER A 104 -0.24 -5.69 2.05
C SER A 104 1.04 -4.86 1.94
N ILE A 105 2.18 -5.54 1.89
CA ILE A 105 3.46 -4.95 1.51
C ILE A 105 3.91 -5.68 0.25
N THR A 106 4.26 -4.94 -0.80
CA THR A 106 4.60 -5.50 -2.11
C THR A 106 5.88 -4.87 -2.64
N LEU A 107 6.82 -5.72 -3.07
CA LEU A 107 7.96 -5.30 -3.86
C LEU A 107 7.56 -5.28 -5.34
N GLN A 108 7.46 -4.09 -5.93
CA GLN A 108 7.13 -3.88 -7.34
C GLN A 108 8.39 -3.57 -8.13
N LEU A 109 8.74 -4.44 -9.07
CA LEU A 109 9.90 -4.29 -9.94
C LEU A 109 9.48 -4.40 -11.41
N GLN A 110 10.02 -3.52 -12.24
CA GLN A 110 9.86 -3.54 -13.69
C GLN A 110 11.16 -3.09 -14.37
N GLY A 111 11.41 -3.59 -15.58
CA GLY A 111 12.51 -3.15 -16.43
C GLY A 111 13.87 -3.56 -15.86
N LYS A 112 14.82 -2.62 -15.81
CA LYS A 112 16.19 -2.90 -15.36
C LYS A 112 16.23 -3.42 -13.93
N TYR A 113 15.34 -2.97 -13.04
CA TYR A 113 15.32 -3.41 -11.65
C TYR A 113 14.85 -4.86 -11.52
N GLN A 114 13.83 -5.25 -12.28
CA GLN A 114 13.39 -6.64 -12.32
C GLN A 114 14.51 -7.56 -12.82
N GLN A 115 15.21 -7.17 -13.89
CA GLN A 115 16.34 -7.93 -14.42
C GLN A 115 17.45 -8.07 -13.39
N PHE A 116 17.83 -6.96 -12.74
CA PHE A 116 18.89 -6.92 -11.74
C PHE A 116 18.60 -7.80 -10.51
N TYR A 117 17.38 -7.73 -9.96
CA TYR A 117 17.02 -8.47 -8.74
C TYR A 117 16.47 -9.87 -8.99
N SER A 118 16.19 -10.26 -10.23
CA SER A 118 15.54 -11.53 -10.59
C SER A 118 16.19 -12.75 -9.93
N ASN A 119 17.50 -12.91 -10.05
CA ASN A 119 18.24 -14.04 -9.48
C ASN A 119 18.17 -14.05 -7.94
N ALA A 120 18.34 -12.90 -7.30
CA ALA A 120 18.28 -12.78 -5.85
C ALA A 120 16.88 -13.13 -5.31
N ILE A 121 15.83 -12.72 -6.01
CA ILE A 121 14.44 -13.03 -5.66
C ILE A 121 14.16 -14.53 -5.85
N GLN A 122 14.54 -15.09 -6.99
CA GLN A 122 14.38 -16.53 -7.24
C GLN A 122 15.12 -17.38 -6.20
N GLN A 123 16.33 -16.96 -5.84
CA GLN A 123 17.11 -17.62 -4.78
C GLN A 123 16.45 -17.47 -3.40
N TYR A 124 15.91 -16.28 -3.07
CA TYR A 124 15.19 -16.06 -1.82
C TYR A 124 14.03 -17.04 -1.66
N PHE A 125 13.24 -17.23 -2.71
CA PHE A 125 12.08 -18.12 -2.71
C PHE A 125 12.45 -19.60 -2.81
N SER A 126 13.46 -19.98 -3.58
CA SER A 126 13.88 -21.38 -3.68
C SER A 126 14.42 -21.92 -2.36
N LEU A 127 15.16 -21.09 -1.60
CA LEU A 127 15.66 -21.41 -0.26
C LEU A 127 14.55 -21.46 0.80
N ARG A 128 13.36 -20.96 0.49
CA ARG A 128 12.25 -20.76 1.42
C ARG A 128 10.97 -21.45 0.95
N ALA A 129 11.06 -22.49 0.14
CA ALA A 129 9.90 -23.24 -0.35
C ALA A 129 8.99 -23.67 0.83
N GLY A 130 7.80 -23.05 0.93
CA GLY A 130 6.91 -23.07 2.10
C GLY A 130 6.53 -21.65 2.56
N ASN A 131 5.72 -21.50 3.62
CA ASN A 131 5.57 -20.18 4.27
C ASN A 131 6.84 -19.94 5.12
N PRO A 132 7.76 -19.04 4.73
CA PRO A 132 9.03 -18.86 5.44
C PRO A 132 8.89 -18.25 6.83
N HIS A 133 7.68 -17.81 7.13
CA HIS A 133 7.31 -17.09 8.32
C HIS A 133 6.13 -17.78 8.99
N ALA A 134 6.27 -19.07 9.34
CA ALA A 134 5.24 -19.83 10.06
C ALA A 134 4.75 -19.15 11.36
N GLN A 135 5.52 -18.20 11.90
CA GLN A 135 5.20 -17.39 13.06
C GLN A 135 4.40 -16.11 12.74
N TYR A 136 4.29 -15.73 11.47
CA TYR A 136 3.60 -14.53 11.04
C TYR A 136 2.39 -14.92 10.18
N PRO A 137 1.19 -14.35 10.43
CA PRO A 137 -0.03 -14.67 9.68
C PRO A 137 -0.04 -14.09 8.25
N TRP A 138 1.08 -13.52 7.79
CA TRP A 138 1.18 -12.89 6.48
C TRP A 138 1.47 -13.96 5.42
N TYR A 139 0.68 -13.95 4.36
CA TYR A 139 0.94 -14.77 3.19
C TYR A 139 2.02 -14.08 2.35
N VAL A 140 3.10 -14.80 2.07
CA VAL A 140 4.08 -14.40 1.06
C VAL A 140 3.64 -15.06 -0.25
N CYS A 141 3.23 -14.25 -1.22
CA CYS A 141 2.84 -14.67 -2.56
C CYS A 141 3.85 -14.21 -3.61
#